data_AF-A0AAN1IMI6-F1
#
_entry.id   AF-A0AAN1IMI6-F1
#
_cell.length_a   1.000
_cell.length_b   1.000
_cell.length_c   1.000
_cell.angle_alpha   90.00
_cell.angle_beta   90.00
_cell.angle_gamma   90.00
#
_symmetry.space_group_name_H-M   'P 1'
#
loop_
_entity.id
_entity.type
_entity.pdbx_description
1 polymer ?
#
loop_
_entity_poly.entity_id
_entity_poly.type
_entity_poly.pdbx_seq_one_letter_code
_entity_poly.pdbx_strand_id
1 'polypeptide(L)'
;MKRVLAVVMALALVALGWQSWRLNSASHTIETQRAALKSKAQELTKKNSQLNGLSILAETNNLEQARLYAEAEQASALLRQRQRRIEELKRENEDLRRWADTPLPADIIRLRERPTLTGGAAYRQWLSASDAVSAGSGNAAH
;
A
#
# COMPACT_ATOMS: atom_id res chain seq x y z
N MET A 1 -56.93 49.45 -68.18
CA MET A 1 -57.26 48.13 -67.59
C MET A 1 -56.15 47.09 -67.76
N LYS A 2 -55.72 46.73 -68.98
CA LYS A 2 -54.70 45.67 -69.20
C LYS A 2 -53.33 45.94 -68.54
N ARG A 3 -52.85 47.19 -68.52
CA ARG A 3 -51.56 47.57 -67.91
C ARG A 3 -51.55 47.43 -66.39
N VAL A 4 -52.67 47.75 -65.73
CA VAL A 4 -52.83 47.61 -64.28
C VAL A 4 -52.85 46.12 -63.90
N LEU A 5 -53.54 45.30 -64.68
CA LEU A 5 -53.56 43.84 -64.47
C LEU A 5 -52.16 43.22 -64.60
N ALA A 6 -51.37 43.68 -65.57
CA ALA A 6 -50.00 43.21 -65.77
C ALA A 6 -49.08 43.59 -64.60
N VAL A 7 -49.22 44.79 -64.04
CA VAL A 7 -48.43 45.24 -62.88
C VAL A 7 -48.80 44.44 -61.63
N VAL A 8 -50.09 44.18 -61.41
CA VAL A 8 -50.55 43.36 -60.27
C VAL A 8 -50.06 41.92 -60.39
N MET A 9 -50.09 41.34 -61.59
CA MET A 9 -49.52 40.01 -61.85
C MET A 9 -48.01 39.96 -61.62
N ALA A 10 -47.27 40.98 -62.06
CA ALA A 10 -45.83 41.05 -61.83
C ALA A 10 -45.49 41.14 -60.34
N LEU A 11 -46.24 41.94 -59.58
CA LEU A 11 -46.06 42.06 -58.12
C LEU A 11 -46.39 40.75 -57.39
N ALA A 12 -47.45 40.04 -57.82
CA ALA A 12 -47.79 38.74 -57.26
C ALA A 12 -46.68 37.70 -57.49
N LEU A 13 -46.07 37.69 -58.68
CA LEU A 13 -44.96 36.78 -59.00
C LEU A 13 -43.70 37.09 -58.19
N VAL A 14 -43.38 38.37 -57.97
CA VAL A 14 -42.24 38.78 -57.13
C VAL A 14 -42.47 38.39 -55.67
N ALA A 15 -43.69 38.58 -55.15
CA ALA A 15 -44.03 38.18 -53.79
C ALA A 15 -43.93 36.66 -53.58
N LEU A 16 -44.41 35.87 -54.54
CA LEU A 16 -44.31 34.40 -54.52
C LEU A 16 -42.85 33.92 -54.63
N GLY A 17 -42.05 34.56 -55.49
CA GLY A 17 -40.62 34.27 -55.61
C GLY A 17 -39.85 34.57 -54.32
N TRP A 18 -40.16 35.70 -53.67
CA TRP A 18 -39.56 36.07 -52.39
C TRP A 18 -39.96 35.10 -51.26
N GLN A 19 -41.21 34.66 -51.23
CA GLN A 19 -41.71 33.73 -50.24
C GLN A 19 -41.09 32.33 -50.41
N SER A 20 -40.92 31.88 -51.66
CA SER A 20 -40.24 30.62 -51.98
C SER A 20 -38.75 30.69 -51.62
N TRP A 21 -38.09 31.81 -51.92
CA TRP A 21 -36.68 32.00 -51.57
C TRP A 21 -36.48 32.03 -50.05
N ARG A 22 -37.31 32.75 -49.29
CA ARG A 22 -37.23 32.80 -47.82
C ARG A 22 -37.47 31.43 -47.19
N LEU A 23 -38.41 30.64 -47.74
CA LEU A 23 -38.69 29.30 -47.25
C LEU A 23 -37.52 28.35 -47.54
N ASN A 24 -36.91 28.46 -48.72
CA ASN A 24 -35.74 27.67 -49.08
C ASN A 24 -34.49 28.04 -48.27
N SER A 25 -34.27 29.34 -48.01
CA SER A 25 -33.17 29.82 -47.17
C SER A 25 -33.31 29.39 -45.71
N ALA A 26 -34.54 29.34 -45.18
CA ALA A 26 -34.79 28.85 -43.82
C ALA A 26 -34.51 27.35 -43.68
N SER A 27 -34.82 26.55 -44.71
CA SER A 27 -34.55 25.11 -44.72
C SER A 27 -33.06 24.79 -44.62
N HIS A 28 -32.20 25.52 -45.34
CA HIS A 28 -30.74 25.31 -45.28
C HIS A 28 -30.13 25.62 -43.91
N THR A 29 -30.63 26.63 -43.20
CA THR A 29 -30.17 26.93 -41.84
C THR A 29 -30.64 25.90 -40.80
N ILE A 30 -31.81 25.30 -40.98
CA ILE A 30 -32.34 24.28 -40.07
C ILE A 30 -31.58 22.96 -40.24
N GLU A 31 -31.23 22.60 -41.47
CA GLU A 31 -30.52 21.36 -41.77
C GLU A 31 -29.07 21.39 -41.28
N THR A 32 -28.39 22.51 -41.46
CA THR A 32 -27.02 22.73 -40.93
C THR A 32 -27.01 22.76 -39.40
N GLN A 33 -28.00 23.38 -38.76
CA GLN A 33 -28.14 23.36 -37.31
C GLN A 33 -28.45 21.95 -36.77
N ARG A 34 -29.32 21.18 -37.44
CA ARG A 34 -29.59 19.78 -37.07
C ARG A 34 -28.36 18.90 -37.21
N ALA A 35 -27.57 19.07 -38.26
CA ALA A 35 -26.32 18.36 -38.45
C ALA A 35 -25.30 18.68 -37.33
N ALA A 36 -25.16 19.97 -36.98
CA ALA A 36 -24.28 20.39 -35.89
C ALA A 36 -24.75 19.90 -34.50
N LEU A 37 -26.06 19.92 -34.23
CA LEU A 37 -26.62 19.36 -33.00
C LEU A 37 -26.41 17.84 -32.93
N LYS A 38 -26.61 17.13 -34.04
CA LYS A 38 -26.37 15.69 -34.12
C LYS A 38 -24.91 15.34 -33.91
N SER A 39 -23.97 16.12 -34.48
CA SER A 39 -22.55 15.90 -34.27
C SER A 39 -22.14 16.16 -32.82
N LYS A 40 -22.63 17.25 -32.20
CA LYS A 40 -22.36 17.54 -30.78
C LYS A 40 -22.97 16.49 -29.85
N ALA A 41 -24.18 16.02 -30.13
CA ALA A 41 -24.79 14.92 -29.38
C ALA A 41 -23.96 13.65 -29.49
N GLN A 42 -23.50 13.27 -30.69
CA GLN A 42 -22.60 12.13 -30.88
C GLN A 42 -21.28 12.28 -30.15
N GLU A 43 -20.68 13.47 -30.18
CA GLU A 43 -19.42 13.74 -29.48
C GLU A 43 -19.58 13.64 -27.96
N LEU A 44 -20.68 14.16 -27.42
CA LEU A 44 -21.02 14.01 -25.99
C LEU A 44 -21.27 12.56 -25.62
N THR A 45 -22.01 11.79 -26.42
CA THR A 45 -22.22 10.36 -26.20
C THR A 45 -20.90 9.59 -26.23
N LYS A 46 -20.00 9.90 -27.18
CA LYS A 46 -18.67 9.30 -27.24
C LYS A 46 -17.86 9.63 -25.99
N LYS A 47 -17.77 10.90 -25.60
CA LYS A 47 -17.05 11.33 -24.40
C LYS A 47 -17.62 10.70 -23.12
N ASN A 48 -18.94 10.61 -23.01
CA ASN A 48 -19.60 9.98 -21.87
C ASN A 48 -19.29 8.47 -21.81
N SER A 49 -19.34 7.77 -22.96
CA SER A 49 -18.96 6.35 -23.02
C SER A 49 -17.47 6.12 -22.68
N GLN A 50 -16.58 7.01 -23.11
CA GLN A 50 -15.16 6.97 -22.77
C GLN A 50 -14.94 7.22 -21.28
N LEU A 51 -15.63 8.19 -20.69
CA LEU A 51 -15.51 8.53 -19.27
C LEU A 51 -16.06 7.42 -18.38
N ASN A 52 -17.18 6.81 -18.76
CA ASN A 52 -17.71 5.62 -18.07
C ASN A 52 -16.74 4.44 -18.17
N GLY A 53 -16.15 4.20 -19.35
CA GLY A 53 -15.13 3.16 -19.53
C GLY A 53 -13.88 3.40 -18.68
N LEU A 54 -13.40 4.64 -18.64
CA LEU A 54 -12.27 5.03 -17.78
C LEU A 54 -12.60 4.95 -16.30
N SER A 55 -13.83 5.29 -15.88
CA SER A 55 -14.26 5.18 -14.49
C SER A 55 -14.29 3.73 -14.04
N ILE A 56 -14.84 2.82 -14.86
CA ILE A 56 -14.85 1.37 -14.56
C ILE A 56 -13.41 0.84 -14.47
N LEU A 57 -12.54 1.26 -15.39
CA LEU A 57 -11.15 0.80 -15.40
C LEU A 57 -10.36 1.39 -14.22
N ALA A 58 -10.62 2.64 -13.84
CA ALA A 58 -9.99 3.28 -12.70
C ALA A 58 -10.48 2.70 -11.37
N GLU A 59 -11.77 2.41 -11.24
CA GLU A 59 -12.35 1.81 -10.03
C GLU A 59 -11.83 0.39 -9.80
N THR A 60 -11.80 -0.44 -10.84
CA THR A 60 -11.23 -1.79 -10.77
C THR A 60 -9.72 -1.77 -10.51
N ASN A 61 -8.99 -0.88 -11.20
CA ASN A 61 -7.55 -0.74 -11.00
C ASN A 61 -7.20 -0.21 -9.61
N ASN A 62 -8.00 0.69 -9.03
CA ASN A 62 -7.78 1.22 -7.69
C ASN A 62 -8.01 0.13 -6.62
N LEU A 63 -9.01 -0.74 -6.78
CA LEU A 63 -9.22 -1.87 -5.86
C LEU A 63 -8.07 -2.88 -5.92
N GLU A 64 -7.62 -3.24 -7.12
CA GLU A 64 -6.48 -4.15 -7.28
C GLU A 64 -5.17 -3.51 -6.78
N GLN A 65 -4.94 -2.22 -7.05
CA GLN A 65 -3.80 -1.50 -6.48
C GLN A 65 -3.87 -1.44 -4.96
N ALA A 66 -5.02 -1.11 -4.37
CA ALA A 66 -5.19 -1.08 -2.91
C ALA A 66 -4.92 -2.45 -2.28
N ARG A 67 -5.34 -3.54 -2.96
CA ARG A 67 -5.03 -4.91 -2.53
C ARG A 67 -3.53 -5.20 -2.60
N LEU A 68 -2.86 -4.85 -3.69
CA LEU A 68 -1.41 -5.01 -3.84
C LEU A 68 -0.64 -4.20 -2.79
N TYR A 69 -1.05 -2.97 -2.52
CA TYR A 69 -0.46 -2.14 -1.46
C TYR A 69 -0.68 -2.74 -0.07
N ALA A 70 -1.88 -3.26 0.21
CA ALA A 70 -2.16 -3.93 1.48
C ALA A 70 -1.31 -5.19 1.67
N GLU A 71 -1.13 -5.99 0.61
CA GLU A 71 -0.27 -7.18 0.62
C GLU A 71 1.21 -6.80 0.78
N ALA A 72 1.67 -5.76 0.07
CA ALA A 72 3.03 -5.23 0.21
C ALA A 72 3.30 -4.71 1.63
N GLU A 73 2.34 -4.01 2.24
CA GLU A 73 2.49 -3.52 3.62
C GLU A 73 2.58 -4.69 4.61
N GLN A 74 1.73 -5.71 4.46
CA GLN A 74 1.80 -6.93 5.27
C GLN A 74 3.13 -7.67 5.12
N ALA A 75 3.61 -7.83 3.89
CA ALA A 75 4.91 -8.45 3.61
C ALA A 75 6.05 -7.63 4.24
N SER A 76 5.99 -6.30 4.14
CA SER A 76 6.99 -5.41 4.76
C SER A 76 6.98 -5.50 6.29
N ALA A 77 5.80 -5.60 6.91
CA ALA A 77 5.66 -5.76 8.35
C ALA A 77 6.23 -7.09 8.82
N LEU A 78 5.97 -8.18 8.08
CA LEU A 78 6.52 -9.50 8.37
C LEU A 78 8.05 -9.50 8.22
N LEU A 79 8.60 -8.87 7.18
CA LEU A 79 10.04 -8.73 7.00
C LEU A 79 10.68 -7.98 8.16
N ARG A 80 10.09 -6.85 8.60
CA ARG A 80 10.56 -6.10 9.78
C ARG A 80 10.52 -6.95 11.06
N GLN A 81 9.51 -7.79 11.23
CA GLN A 81 9.44 -8.72 12.37
C GLN A 81 10.53 -9.79 12.30
N ARG A 82 10.73 -10.40 11.13
CA ARG A 82 11.77 -11.42 10.90
C ARG A 82 13.16 -10.84 11.15
N GLN A 83 13.42 -9.64 10.68
CA GLN A 83 14.71 -8.97 10.89
C GLN A 83 15.00 -8.76 12.38
N ARG A 84 14.05 -8.21 13.14
CA ARG A 84 14.19 -8.05 14.59
C ARG A 84 14.44 -9.37 15.30
N ARG A 85 13.74 -10.44 14.88
CA ARG A 85 13.94 -11.77 15.47
C ARG A 85 15.33 -12.34 15.17
N ILE A 86 15.87 -12.12 13.98
CA ILE A 86 17.24 -12.55 13.63
C ILE A 86 18.27 -11.80 14.48
N GLU A 87 18.10 -10.48 14.64
CA GLU A 87 18.98 -9.66 15.46
C GLU A 87 18.95 -10.07 16.94
N GLU A 88 17.75 -10.33 17.48
CA GLU A 88 17.57 -10.84 18.84
C GLU A 88 18.27 -12.20 19.02
N LEU A 89 18.01 -13.16 18.13
CA LEU A 89 18.65 -14.48 18.19
C LEU A 89 20.19 -14.40 18.05
N LYS A 90 20.69 -13.47 17.24
CA LYS A 90 22.13 -13.23 17.10
C LYS A 90 22.72 -12.70 18.42
N ARG A 91 22.04 -11.75 19.06
CA ARG A 91 22.46 -11.20 20.36
C ARG A 91 22.44 -12.27 21.45
N GLU A 92 21.36 -13.04 21.54
CA GLU A 92 21.24 -14.17 22.47
C GLU A 92 22.36 -15.19 22.25
N ASN A 93 22.68 -15.53 20.99
CA ASN A 93 23.77 -16.45 20.70
C ASN A 93 25.13 -15.91 21.16
N GLU A 94 25.39 -14.62 20.95
CA GLU A 94 26.61 -13.96 21.42
C GLU A 94 26.68 -13.92 22.96
N ASP A 95 25.57 -13.63 23.63
CA ASP A 95 25.46 -13.66 25.10
C ASP A 95 25.72 -15.07 25.65
N LEU A 96 25.16 -16.10 25.03
CA LEU A 96 25.40 -17.49 25.41
C LEU A 96 26.87 -17.90 25.22
N ARG A 97 27.49 -17.47 24.12
CA ARG A 97 28.93 -17.69 23.89
C ARG A 97 29.76 -17.00 24.95
N ARG A 98 29.48 -15.72 25.24
CA ARG A 98 30.16 -14.98 26.32
C ARG A 98 30.02 -15.66 27.67
N TRP A 99 28.81 -16.14 28.01
CA TRP A 99 28.58 -16.86 29.26
C TRP A 99 29.38 -18.17 29.31
N ALA A 100 29.42 -18.93 28.22
CA ALA A 100 30.20 -20.18 28.15
C ALA A 100 31.72 -19.96 28.23
N ASP A 101 32.21 -18.85 27.67
CA ASP A 101 33.62 -18.45 27.70
C ASP A 101 34.02 -17.81 29.05
N THR A 102 33.04 -17.47 29.91
CA THR A 102 33.31 -16.88 31.23
C THR A 102 33.88 -17.97 32.16
N PRO A 103 35.07 -17.76 32.76
CA PRO A 103 35.66 -18.75 33.65
C PRO A 103 34.77 -18.99 34.88
N LEU A 104 34.63 -20.26 35.28
CA LEU A 104 33.82 -20.61 36.44
C LEU A 104 34.38 -19.94 37.72
N PRO A 105 33.51 -19.39 38.60
CA PRO A 105 33.93 -18.86 39.88
C PRO A 105 34.71 -19.88 40.70
N ALA A 106 35.74 -19.43 41.40
CA ALA A 106 36.62 -20.28 42.21
C ALA A 106 35.84 -21.11 43.24
N ASP A 107 34.73 -20.61 43.76
CA ASP A 107 33.87 -21.31 44.72
C ASP A 107 33.21 -22.56 44.10
N ILE A 108 32.81 -22.49 42.82
CA ILE A 108 32.24 -23.64 42.09
C ILE A 108 33.34 -24.66 41.73
N ILE A 109 34.55 -24.18 41.44
CA ILE A 109 35.71 -25.04 41.20
C ILE A 109 36.07 -25.82 42.48
N ARG A 110 36.13 -25.14 43.63
CA ARG A 110 36.41 -25.76 44.94
C ARG A 110 35.35 -26.78 45.38
N LEU A 111 34.08 -26.55 45.04
CA LEU A 111 33.00 -27.53 45.27
C LEU A 111 33.17 -28.80 44.40
N ARG A 112 33.78 -28.66 43.22
CA ARG A 112 34.03 -29.77 42.29
C ARG A 112 35.33 -30.51 42.58
N GLU A 113 36.32 -29.83 43.13
CA GLU A 113 37.54 -30.43 43.64
C GLU A 113 37.23 -31.32 44.84
N ARG A 114 36.89 -32.59 44.57
CA ARG A 114 36.82 -33.62 45.60
C ARG A 114 38.24 -34.03 46.00
N PRO A 115 38.66 -33.82 47.25
CA PRO A 115 39.90 -34.40 47.73
C PRO A 115 39.83 -35.93 47.73
N THR A 116 40.96 -36.58 47.52
CA THR A 116 41.08 -38.05 47.64
C THR A 116 40.93 -38.44 49.10
N LEU A 117 39.70 -38.77 49.51
CA LEU A 117 39.39 -39.14 50.89
C LEU A 117 39.75 -40.61 51.13
N THR A 118 40.89 -40.83 51.79
CA THR A 118 41.38 -42.17 52.15
C THR A 118 40.64 -42.70 53.39
N GLY A 119 39.37 -43.09 53.22
CA GLY A 119 38.56 -43.79 54.25
C GLY A 119 37.48 -42.95 54.94
N GLY A 120 36.57 -43.63 55.66
CA GLY A 120 35.32 -43.05 56.17
C GLY A 120 35.48 -42.00 57.30
N ALA A 121 36.59 -42.01 58.03
CA ALA A 121 36.89 -40.97 59.02
C ALA A 121 37.29 -39.65 58.34
N ALA A 122 38.12 -39.73 57.30
CA ALA A 122 38.50 -38.58 56.47
C ALA A 122 37.27 -37.96 55.77
N TYR A 123 36.31 -38.80 55.35
CA TYR A 123 35.07 -38.33 54.74
C TYR A 123 34.22 -37.47 55.68
N ARG A 124 34.03 -37.89 56.94
CA ARG A 124 33.26 -37.10 57.92
C ARG A 124 33.91 -35.77 58.26
N GLN A 125 35.24 -35.75 58.40
CA GLN A 125 35.97 -34.53 58.74
C GLN A 125 36.01 -33.52 57.58
N TRP A 126 36.06 -34.00 56.34
CA TRP A 126 35.91 -33.15 55.17
C TRP A 126 34.51 -32.55 55.09
N LEU A 127 33.45 -33.35 55.32
CA LEU A 127 32.07 -32.86 55.27
C LEU A 127 31.81 -31.76 56.30
N SER A 128 32.28 -31.94 57.54
CA SER A 128 32.12 -30.92 58.60
C SER A 128 32.96 -29.66 58.36
N ALA A 129 34.08 -29.76 57.64
CA ALA A 129 34.89 -28.59 57.23
C ALA A 129 34.34 -27.89 55.98
N SER A 130 33.64 -28.64 55.11
CA SER A 130 33.06 -28.13 53.86
C SER A 130 31.78 -27.31 54.08
N ASP A 131 31.04 -27.59 55.16
CA ASP A 131 29.86 -26.82 55.57
C ASP A 131 30.23 -25.40 56.06
N ALA A 132 31.49 -25.22 56.47
CA ALA A 132 32.07 -23.91 56.79
C ALA A 132 32.55 -23.21 55.52
N VAL A 133 31.61 -22.77 54.67
CA VAL A 133 31.93 -21.87 53.55
C VAL A 133 32.31 -20.50 54.15
N SER A 134 33.61 -20.23 54.25
CA SER A 134 34.10 -18.89 54.59
C SER A 134 33.71 -17.93 53.48
N ALA A 135 32.98 -16.85 53.83
CA ALA A 135 32.63 -15.79 52.89
C ALA A 135 33.91 -15.25 52.24
N GLY A 136 34.13 -15.60 50.97
CA GLY A 136 35.14 -14.95 50.15
C GLY A 136 34.83 -13.46 50.10
N SER A 137 35.85 -12.63 50.32
CA SER A 137 35.71 -11.17 50.27
C SER A 137 35.36 -10.75 48.83
N GLY A 138 34.06 -10.67 48.54
CA GLY A 138 33.55 -10.02 47.35
C GLY A 138 33.80 -8.53 47.47
N ASN A 139 34.73 -8.00 46.67
CA ASN A 139 34.96 -6.58 46.52
C ASN A 139 33.71 -5.96 45.87
N ALA A 140 32.82 -5.40 46.71
CA ALA A 140 31.69 -4.61 46.26
C ALA A 140 32.20 -3.25 45.78
N ALA A 141 32.34 -3.09 44.46
CA ALA A 141 32.48 -1.79 43.82
C ALA A 141 31.15 -1.43 43.16
N HIS A 142 30.63 -0.28 43.59
CA HIS A 142 29.43 0.40 43.15
C HIS A 142 29.46 0.83 41.68
#